data_AF-A0A0D2YKD6-F1
#
_entry.id   AF-A0A0D2YKD6-F1
#
_cell.length_a   1.000
_cell.length_b   1.000
_cell.length_c   1.000
_cell.angle_alpha   90.00
_cell.angle_beta   90.00
_cell.angle_gamma   90.00
#
_symmetry.space_group_name_H-M   'P 1'
#
loop_
_entity.id
_entity.type
_entity.pdbx_description
1 polymer ?
#
loop_
_entity_poly.entity_id
_entity_poly.type
_entity_poly.pdbx_seq_one_letter_code
_entity_poly.pdbx_strand_id
1 'polypeptide(L)'
;MQLKQSLDDGIRPLGEGGARGVLFQVTLLAHGYTFVSKGTVRAFVKDLEHEAAVYERLKPIQGVHVPVFLGAIDLRSMNKTYYYDHRVYVVHMTFLSWGGCSIDRAQRIGDTDRPLEDEAIRSLRAMHREGVVHKDVRLANMLFNPETNRVMVIDFERALLLKPPRRPLAQLVPNKRAWKSETMMDAKKVTGDSSKRNRPSQSFSEDIWLAKTAFLEWNCQILR
;
A
#
# COMPACT_ATOMS: atom_id res chain seq x y z
N MET A 1 -16.31 -22.90 1.16
CA MET A 1 -15.42 -21.91 0.50
C MET A 1 -14.71 -22.60 -0.64
N GLN A 2 -14.80 -22.05 -1.86
CA GLN A 2 -14.24 -22.60 -3.11
C GLN A 2 -12.80 -23.10 -2.96
N LEU A 3 -11.93 -22.32 -2.30
CA LEU A 3 -10.52 -22.67 -2.05
C LEU A 3 -10.33 -23.96 -1.22
N LYS A 4 -11.30 -24.33 -0.37
CA LYS A 4 -11.27 -25.61 0.35
C LYS A 4 -11.55 -26.79 -0.58
N GLN A 5 -12.34 -26.60 -1.63
CA GLN A 5 -12.66 -27.63 -2.62
C GLN A 5 -11.54 -27.73 -3.65
N SER A 6 -11.23 -26.66 -4.37
CA SER A 6 -10.25 -26.63 -5.46
C SER A 6 -9.38 -25.38 -5.40
N LEU A 7 -8.13 -25.49 -5.84
CA LEU A 7 -7.25 -24.32 -6.08
C LEU A 7 -7.11 -24.00 -7.57
N ASP A 8 -7.80 -24.74 -8.44
CA ASP A 8 -7.75 -24.57 -9.89
C ASP A 8 -9.03 -23.91 -10.39
N ASP A 9 -10.17 -24.30 -9.81
CA ASP A 9 -11.48 -23.79 -10.25
C ASP A 9 -11.60 -22.30 -9.95
N GLY A 10 -11.72 -21.50 -11.01
CA GLY A 10 -11.82 -20.05 -10.92
C GLY A 10 -10.52 -19.35 -10.53
N ILE A 11 -9.36 -20.02 -10.58
CA ILE A 11 -8.05 -19.40 -10.32
C ILE A 11 -7.19 -19.51 -11.57
N ARG A 12 -6.80 -18.36 -12.10
CA ARG A 12 -5.94 -18.28 -13.28
C ARG A 12 -4.66 -17.51 -12.95
N PRO A 13 -3.47 -18.10 -13.10
CA PRO A 13 -2.24 -17.33 -13.00
C PRO A 13 -2.16 -16.30 -14.12
N LEU A 14 -1.72 -15.09 -13.80
CA LEU A 14 -1.59 -14.00 -14.77
C LEU A 14 -0.21 -13.96 -15.44
N GLY A 15 0.77 -14.75 -14.98
CA GLY A 15 2.14 -14.71 -15.49
C GLY A 15 2.91 -13.43 -15.12
N GLU A 16 2.22 -12.44 -14.57
CA GLU A 16 2.77 -11.23 -14.01
C GLU A 16 3.13 -11.50 -12.54
N GLY A 17 4.42 -11.71 -12.28
CA GLY A 17 4.96 -11.94 -10.95
C GLY A 17 5.89 -10.80 -10.55
N GLY A 18 5.69 -10.26 -9.35
CA GLY A 18 6.68 -9.41 -8.72
C GLY A 18 7.88 -10.23 -8.24
N ALA A 19 8.91 -9.58 -7.70
CA ALA A 19 10.10 -10.28 -7.19
C ALA A 19 9.79 -11.28 -6.05
N ARG A 20 8.62 -11.19 -5.42
CA ARG A 20 8.25 -11.90 -4.18
C ARG A 20 6.93 -12.66 -4.24
N GLY A 21 6.25 -12.68 -5.38
CA GLY A 21 4.95 -13.32 -5.48
C GLY A 21 4.42 -13.44 -6.90
N VAL A 22 3.41 -14.28 -7.05
CA VAL A 22 2.71 -14.56 -8.30
C VAL A 22 1.32 -13.94 -8.24
N LEU A 23 0.89 -13.27 -9.31
CA LEU A 23 -0.47 -12.77 -9.41
C LEU A 23 -1.41 -13.80 -10.04
N PHE A 24 -2.61 -13.85 -9.49
CA PHE A 24 -3.70 -14.69 -9.93
C PHE A 24 -4.93 -13.82 -10.15
N GLN A 25 -5.67 -14.12 -11.21
CA GLN A 25 -7.06 -13.73 -11.32
C GLN A 25 -7.89 -14.79 -10.60
N VAL A 26 -8.74 -14.36 -9.67
CA VAL A 26 -9.61 -15.24 -8.90
C VAL A 26 -11.06 -14.84 -9.14
N THR A 27 -11.85 -15.79 -9.61
CA THR A 27 -13.29 -15.65 -9.82
C THR A 27 -14.03 -16.45 -8.75
N LEU A 28 -14.85 -15.77 -7.96
CA LEU A 28 -15.74 -16.39 -6.99
C LEU A 28 -16.94 -17.00 -7.73
N LEU A 29 -16.87 -18.31 -7.99
CA LEU A 29 -17.81 -19.02 -8.85
C LEU A 29 -19.27 -18.90 -8.41
N ALA A 30 -19.51 -18.81 -7.09
CA ALA A 30 -20.85 -18.67 -6.54
C ALA A 30 -21.54 -17.33 -6.87
N HIS A 31 -20.78 -16.28 -7.20
CA HIS A 31 -21.31 -14.93 -7.39
C HIS A 31 -20.86 -14.26 -8.70
N GLY A 32 -19.91 -14.86 -9.43
CA GLY A 32 -19.36 -14.30 -10.67
C GLY A 32 -18.36 -13.15 -10.47
N TYR A 33 -18.12 -12.70 -9.23
CA TYR A 33 -17.15 -11.63 -8.96
C TYR A 33 -15.71 -12.07 -9.24
N THR A 34 -14.95 -11.20 -9.90
CA THR A 34 -13.53 -11.43 -10.20
C THR A 34 -12.67 -10.38 -9.51
N PHE A 35 -11.57 -10.83 -8.91
CA PHE A 35 -10.61 -9.99 -8.21
C PHE A 35 -9.19 -10.53 -8.41
N VAL A 36 -8.20 -9.77 -7.92
CA VAL A 36 -6.78 -10.12 -8.03
C VAL A 36 -6.32 -10.77 -6.73
N SER A 37 -5.47 -11.77 -6.84
CA SER A 37 -4.81 -12.39 -5.69
C SER A 37 -3.30 -12.39 -5.90
N LYS A 38 -2.56 -12.05 -4.85
CA LYS A 38 -1.11 -12.18 -4.78
C LYS A 38 -0.78 -13.40 -3.93
N GLY A 39 -0.17 -14.41 -4.53
CA GLY A 39 0.30 -15.61 -3.84
C GLY A 39 1.80 -15.55 -3.59
N THR A 40 2.25 -16.03 -2.43
CA THR A 40 3.67 -16.08 -2.09
C THR A 40 4.12 -17.41 -1.49
N VAL A 41 5.42 -17.66 -1.56
CA VAL A 41 6.09 -18.81 -0.96
C VAL A 41 6.39 -18.56 0.51
N ARG A 42 6.67 -19.63 1.27
CA ARG A 42 6.90 -19.59 2.72
C ARG A 42 7.93 -18.54 3.17
N ALA A 43 8.96 -18.28 2.35
CA ALA A 43 10.03 -17.35 2.68
C ALA A 43 9.56 -15.88 2.80
N PHE A 44 8.50 -15.49 2.06
CA PHE A 44 8.03 -14.10 1.98
C PHE A 44 6.65 -13.90 2.62
N VAL A 45 6.16 -14.87 3.40
CA VAL A 45 4.87 -14.74 4.12
C VAL A 45 4.87 -13.50 5.02
N LYS A 46 5.99 -13.20 5.69
CA LYS A 46 6.11 -12.02 6.55
C LYS A 46 5.94 -10.71 5.79
N ASP A 47 6.45 -10.63 4.56
CA ASP A 47 6.34 -9.44 3.72
C ASP A 47 4.86 -9.23 3.31
N LEU A 48 4.15 -10.33 3.04
CA LEU A 48 2.73 -10.29 2.66
C LEU A 48 1.80 -10.01 3.85
N GLU A 49 2.12 -10.50 5.05
CA GLU A 49 1.44 -10.14 6.31
C GLU A 49 1.64 -8.65 6.63
N HIS A 50 2.84 -8.13 6.40
CA HIS A 50 3.14 -6.71 6.54
C HIS A 50 2.34 -5.86 5.55
N GLU A 51 2.29 -6.26 4.28
CA GLU A 51 1.45 -5.62 3.26
C GLU A 51 -0.03 -5.60 3.67
N ALA A 52 -0.57 -6.71 4.22
CA ALA A 52 -1.93 -6.76 4.75
C ALA A 52 -2.15 -5.76 5.91
N ALA A 53 -1.18 -5.60 6.81
CA ALA A 53 -1.24 -4.61 7.89
C ALA A 53 -1.21 -3.16 7.35
N VAL A 54 -0.51 -2.92 6.24
CA VAL A 54 -0.53 -1.63 5.54
C VAL A 54 -1.89 -1.36 4.95
N TYR A 55 -2.48 -2.32 4.23
CA TYR A 55 -3.84 -2.19 3.71
C TYR A 55 -4.87 -1.93 4.81
N GLU A 56 -4.73 -2.59 5.96
CA GLU A 56 -5.58 -2.33 7.14
C GLU A 56 -5.48 -0.89 7.62
N ARG A 57 -4.28 -0.30 7.65
CA ARG A 57 -4.09 1.13 7.96
C ARG A 57 -4.74 2.04 6.90
N LEU A 58 -4.68 1.63 5.64
CA LEU A 58 -5.19 2.41 4.50
C LEU A 58 -6.69 2.22 4.24
N LYS A 59 -7.42 1.51 5.11
CA LYS A 59 -8.89 1.36 5.02
C LYS A 59 -9.66 2.63 4.61
N PRO A 60 -9.36 3.82 5.15
CA PRO A 60 -10.09 5.04 4.80
C PRO A 60 -9.97 5.47 3.33
N ILE A 61 -8.95 5.00 2.61
CA ILE A 61 -8.64 5.41 1.23
C ILE A 61 -8.74 4.27 0.20
N GLN A 62 -9.14 3.07 0.64
CA GLN A 62 -9.36 1.92 -0.22
C GLN A 62 -10.49 2.18 -1.22
N GLY A 63 -10.32 1.69 -2.46
CA GLY A 63 -11.26 1.91 -3.56
C GLY A 63 -11.13 3.27 -4.24
N VAL A 64 -10.30 4.17 -3.71
CA VAL A 64 -10.06 5.51 -4.28
C VAL A 64 -8.60 5.69 -4.69
N HIS A 65 -7.68 5.45 -3.75
CA HIS A 65 -6.24 5.67 -3.95
C HIS A 65 -5.41 4.39 -3.90
N VAL A 66 -6.00 3.32 -3.36
CA VAL A 66 -5.40 1.98 -3.28
C VAL A 66 -6.51 0.94 -3.52
N PRO A 67 -6.19 -0.27 -3.99
CA PRO A 67 -7.20 -1.33 -4.14
C PRO A 67 -7.86 -1.69 -2.80
N VAL A 68 -9.09 -2.22 -2.88
CA VAL A 68 -9.80 -2.73 -1.70
C VAL A 68 -9.19 -4.05 -1.28
N PHE A 69 -8.82 -4.16 0.00
CA PHE A 69 -8.29 -5.37 0.61
C PHE A 69 -9.43 -6.29 1.04
N LEU A 70 -9.53 -7.43 0.36
CA LEU A 70 -10.60 -8.40 0.57
C LEU A 70 -10.24 -9.44 1.64
N GLY A 71 -8.95 -9.56 1.97
CA GLY A 71 -8.46 -10.44 3.01
C GLY A 71 -7.22 -11.21 2.60
N ALA A 72 -6.73 -12.04 3.52
CA ALA A 72 -5.58 -12.91 3.35
C ALA A 72 -5.90 -14.30 3.89
N ILE A 73 -5.37 -15.34 3.23
CA ILE A 73 -5.58 -16.74 3.60
C ILE A 73 -4.24 -17.48 3.54
N ASP A 74 -3.93 -18.17 4.63
CA ASP A 74 -2.87 -19.17 4.68
C ASP A 74 -3.41 -20.52 4.18
N LEU A 75 -2.91 -21.00 3.04
CA LEU A 75 -3.31 -22.27 2.44
C LEU A 75 -2.90 -23.47 3.32
N ARG A 76 -1.86 -23.31 4.14
CA ARG A 76 -1.39 -24.37 5.06
C ARG A 76 -2.43 -24.68 6.12
N SER A 77 -3.25 -23.70 6.51
CA SER A 77 -4.37 -23.91 7.45
C SER A 77 -5.42 -24.89 6.91
N MET A 78 -5.43 -25.12 5.59
CA MET A 78 -6.30 -26.06 4.90
C MET A 78 -5.54 -27.28 4.38
N ASN A 79 -4.28 -27.48 4.82
CA ASN A 79 -3.36 -28.51 4.32
C ASN A 79 -3.20 -28.48 2.78
N LYS A 80 -3.13 -27.27 2.21
CA LYS A 80 -3.01 -27.04 0.77
C LYS A 80 -1.73 -26.28 0.41
N THR A 81 -1.23 -26.53 -0.78
CA THR A 81 -0.10 -25.80 -1.40
C THR A 81 -0.41 -25.68 -2.89
N TYR A 82 -0.27 -24.48 -3.44
CA TYR A 82 -0.44 -24.25 -4.86
C TYR A 82 0.92 -24.36 -5.56
N TYR A 83 1.01 -25.26 -6.53
CA TYR A 83 2.23 -25.58 -7.26
C TYR A 83 2.25 -24.76 -8.55
N TYR A 84 2.94 -23.62 -8.53
CA TYR A 84 2.97 -22.71 -9.68
C TYR A 84 3.96 -23.15 -10.75
N ASP A 85 5.22 -23.37 -10.36
CA ASP A 85 6.29 -23.86 -11.21
C ASP A 85 7.32 -24.60 -10.34
N HIS A 86 8.38 -25.14 -10.94
CA HIS A 86 9.48 -25.83 -10.29
C HIS A 86 10.01 -25.00 -9.11
N ARG A 87 9.82 -25.54 -7.89
CA ARG A 87 10.22 -24.95 -6.60
C ARG A 87 9.45 -23.69 -6.18
N VAL A 88 8.38 -23.33 -6.86
CA VAL A 88 7.49 -22.21 -6.46
C VAL A 88 6.22 -22.76 -5.82
N TYR A 89 6.27 -22.91 -4.49
CA TYR A 89 5.18 -23.44 -3.67
C TYR A 89 4.45 -22.30 -2.97
N VAL A 90 3.32 -21.86 -3.55
CA VAL A 90 2.51 -20.80 -2.96
C VAL A 90 1.73 -21.37 -1.77
N VAL A 91 1.92 -20.73 -0.62
CA VAL A 91 1.34 -21.18 0.66
C VAL A 91 0.48 -20.11 1.32
N HIS A 92 0.57 -18.86 0.88
CA HIS A 92 -0.23 -17.77 1.40
C HIS A 92 -0.74 -16.90 0.24
N MET A 93 -2.00 -16.48 0.30
CA MET A 93 -2.66 -15.68 -0.73
C MET A 93 -3.33 -14.46 -0.10
N THR A 94 -3.14 -13.30 -0.72
CA THR A 94 -3.81 -12.04 -0.38
C THR A 94 -4.71 -11.62 -1.51
N PHE A 95 -5.94 -11.21 -1.20
CA PHE A 95 -6.98 -10.86 -2.16
C PHE A 95 -7.23 -9.35 -2.18
N LEU A 96 -7.22 -8.78 -3.37
CA LEU A 96 -7.38 -7.35 -3.63
C LEU A 96 -8.42 -7.15 -4.73
N SER A 97 -9.22 -6.09 -4.66
CA SER A 97 -10.05 -5.68 -5.80
C SER A 97 -9.20 -5.41 -7.03
N TRP A 98 -9.84 -5.43 -8.20
CA TRP A 98 -9.17 -4.93 -9.40
C TRP A 98 -8.77 -3.45 -9.21
N GLY A 99 -7.51 -3.14 -9.52
CA GLY A 99 -6.91 -1.83 -9.25
C GLY A 99 -6.78 -0.94 -10.49
N GLY A 100 -7.10 -1.45 -11.68
CA GLY A 100 -6.87 -0.74 -12.95
C GLY A 100 -5.90 -1.46 -13.88
N CYS A 101 -5.52 -0.77 -14.95
CA CYS A 101 -4.47 -1.18 -15.88
C CYS A 101 -3.17 -0.42 -15.63
N SER A 102 -2.04 -0.90 -16.15
CA SER A 102 -0.78 -0.15 -16.08
C SER A 102 -0.90 1.20 -16.77
N ILE A 103 -0.14 2.19 -16.28
CA ILE A 103 -0.09 3.54 -16.87
C ILE A 103 0.22 3.49 -18.38
N ASP A 104 1.15 2.63 -18.81
CA ASP A 104 1.48 2.45 -20.23
C ASP A 104 0.30 1.96 -21.06
N ARG A 105 -0.53 1.08 -20.49
CA ARG A 105 -1.71 0.55 -21.17
C ARG A 105 -2.80 1.62 -21.25
N ALA A 106 -3.02 2.39 -20.18
CA ALA A 106 -3.99 3.50 -20.18
C ALA A 106 -3.67 4.54 -21.26
N GLN A 107 -2.39 4.90 -21.40
CA GLN A 107 -1.95 5.85 -22.42
C GLN A 107 -2.21 5.37 -23.85
N ARG A 108 -1.93 4.10 -24.16
CA ARG A 108 -2.18 3.55 -25.50
C ARG A 108 -3.65 3.51 -25.88
N ILE A 109 -4.53 3.39 -24.89
CA ILE A 109 -5.98 3.32 -25.09
C ILE A 109 -6.58 4.73 -25.26
N GLY A 110 -5.78 5.79 -25.04
CA GLY A 110 -6.26 7.17 -25.10
C GLY A 110 -7.15 7.53 -23.91
N ASP A 111 -7.03 6.80 -22.81
CA ASP A 111 -7.91 6.91 -21.64
C ASP A 111 -7.44 8.01 -20.65
N THR A 112 -6.44 8.81 -21.06
CA THR A 112 -5.69 9.73 -20.20
C THR A 112 -5.68 11.16 -20.73
N ASP A 113 -6.83 11.83 -20.60
CA ASP A 113 -6.96 13.29 -20.80
C ASP A 113 -6.45 14.12 -19.59
N ARG A 114 -6.04 13.47 -18.50
CA ARG A 114 -5.62 14.13 -17.25
C ARG A 114 -4.13 13.94 -16.93
N PRO A 115 -3.54 14.86 -16.15
CA PRO A 115 -2.18 14.71 -15.63
C PRO A 115 -2.15 13.54 -14.63
N LEU A 116 -1.80 12.35 -15.11
CA LEU A 116 -1.61 11.13 -14.32
C LEU A 116 -0.63 11.35 -13.15
N GLU A 117 0.40 12.16 -13.37
CA GLU A 117 1.34 12.57 -12.33
C GLU A 117 0.62 13.21 -11.14
N ASP A 118 -0.33 14.11 -11.39
CA ASP A 118 -1.05 14.80 -10.32
C ASP A 118 -1.96 13.85 -9.53
N GLU A 119 -2.59 12.88 -10.21
CA GLU A 119 -3.38 11.83 -9.52
C GLU A 119 -2.48 10.90 -8.70
N ALA A 120 -1.31 10.51 -9.23
CA ALA A 120 -0.34 9.71 -8.49
C ALA A 120 0.15 10.44 -7.23
N ILE A 121 0.50 11.73 -7.36
CA ILE A 121 0.87 12.58 -6.22
C ILE A 121 -0.28 12.71 -5.22
N ARG A 122 -1.53 12.84 -5.70
CA ARG A 122 -2.72 12.85 -4.82
C ARG A 122 -2.84 11.56 -4.01
N SER A 123 -2.68 10.40 -4.66
CA SER A 123 -2.76 9.09 -4.00
C SER A 123 -1.65 8.89 -2.97
N LEU A 124 -0.41 9.29 -3.30
CA LEU A 124 0.71 9.26 -2.33
C LEU A 124 0.45 10.19 -1.14
N ARG A 125 -0.04 11.41 -1.37
CA ARG A 125 -0.40 12.32 -0.27
C ARG A 125 -1.52 11.77 0.61
N ALA A 126 -2.49 11.08 0.03
CA ALA A 126 -3.56 10.43 0.79
C ALA A 126 -3.00 9.33 1.70
N MET A 127 -2.12 8.50 1.17
CA MET A 127 -1.41 7.47 1.94
C MET A 127 -0.53 8.06 3.05
N HIS A 128 0.20 9.15 2.77
CA HIS A 128 1.04 9.84 3.76
C HIS A 128 0.21 10.40 4.93
N ARG A 129 -1.02 10.86 4.68
CA ARG A 129 -1.96 11.31 5.73
C ARG A 129 -2.36 10.18 6.68
N GLU A 130 -2.46 8.96 6.18
CA GLU A 130 -2.70 7.75 6.99
C GLU A 130 -1.43 7.24 7.70
N GLY A 131 -0.32 7.96 7.56
CA GLY A 131 0.95 7.64 8.19
C GLY A 131 1.66 6.45 7.55
N VAL A 132 1.46 6.24 6.25
CA VAL A 132 2.13 5.18 5.48
C VAL A 132 3.11 5.83 4.51
N VAL A 133 4.33 5.29 4.40
CA VAL A 133 5.32 5.65 3.38
C VAL A 133 5.50 4.44 2.47
N HIS A 134 5.54 4.61 1.16
CA HIS A 134 5.62 3.48 0.23
C HIS A 134 7.02 2.86 0.13
N LYS A 135 8.09 3.69 0.07
CA LYS A 135 9.50 3.25 -0.08
C LYS A 135 9.84 2.44 -1.35
N ASP A 136 8.91 2.31 -2.28
CA ASP A 136 9.16 1.68 -3.60
C ASP A 136 8.27 2.27 -4.69
N VAL A 137 8.23 3.61 -4.73
CA VAL A 137 7.43 4.35 -5.71
C VAL A 137 8.04 4.20 -7.10
N ARG A 138 7.32 3.52 -7.98
CA ARG A 138 7.67 3.32 -9.40
C ARG A 138 6.38 3.28 -10.22
N LEU A 139 6.45 3.57 -11.53
CA LEU A 139 5.29 3.49 -12.41
C LEU A 139 4.65 2.10 -12.46
N ALA A 140 5.45 1.03 -12.34
CA ALA A 140 4.95 -0.34 -12.26
C ALA A 140 4.02 -0.58 -11.05
N ASN A 141 4.16 0.24 -9.99
CA ASN A 141 3.36 0.17 -8.77
C ASN A 141 2.20 1.19 -8.77
N MET A 142 1.89 1.75 -9.94
CA MET A 142 0.78 2.68 -10.16
C MET A 142 -0.13 2.13 -11.24
N LEU A 143 -1.40 1.95 -10.91
CA LEU A 143 -2.43 1.49 -11.83
C LEU A 143 -3.40 2.63 -12.10
N PHE A 144 -3.81 2.80 -13.35
CA PHE A 144 -4.91 3.68 -13.71
C PHE A 144 -6.22 2.89 -13.71
N ASN A 145 -7.15 3.30 -12.86
CA ASN A 145 -8.50 2.75 -12.86
C ASN A 145 -9.42 3.67 -13.68
N PRO A 146 -9.91 3.23 -14.85
CA PRO A 146 -10.76 4.05 -15.72
C PRO A 146 -12.16 4.26 -15.14
N GLU A 147 -12.69 3.33 -14.33
CA GLU A 147 -14.02 3.44 -13.72
C GLU A 147 -14.09 4.58 -12.70
N THR A 148 -13.00 4.79 -11.96
CA THR A 148 -12.90 5.87 -10.96
C THR A 148 -12.15 7.09 -11.49
N ASN A 149 -11.48 6.95 -12.65
CA ASN A 149 -10.55 7.93 -13.21
C ASN A 149 -9.48 8.36 -12.19
N ARG A 150 -8.89 7.37 -11.50
CA ARG A 150 -7.88 7.57 -10.44
C ARG A 150 -6.67 6.69 -10.64
N VAL A 151 -5.53 7.16 -10.12
CA VAL A 151 -4.33 6.33 -9.96
C VAL A 151 -4.40 5.60 -8.63
N MET A 152 -4.40 4.28 -8.68
CA MET A 152 -4.30 3.40 -7.52
C MET A 152 -2.85 2.99 -7.31
N VAL A 153 -2.38 3.07 -6.05
CA VAL A 153 -1.04 2.63 -5.67
C VAL A 153 -1.10 1.22 -5.12
N ILE A 154 -0.16 0.37 -5.54
CA ILE A 154 -0.09 -1.05 -5.20
C ILE A 154 1.32 -1.42 -4.69
N ASP A 155 1.45 -2.65 -4.18
CA ASP A 155 2.71 -3.26 -3.76
C ASP A 155 3.36 -2.60 -2.52
N PHE A 156 2.77 -2.89 -1.35
CA PHE A 156 3.19 -2.29 -0.08
C PHE A 156 4.19 -3.14 0.73
N GLU A 157 4.85 -4.11 0.11
CA GLU A 157 5.80 -5.01 0.79
C GLU A 157 6.94 -4.25 1.50
N ARG A 158 7.34 -3.10 0.95
CA ARG A 158 8.43 -2.26 1.49
C ARG A 158 7.94 -1.05 2.27
N ALA A 159 6.62 -0.88 2.38
CA ALA A 159 6.04 0.30 2.98
C ALA A 159 6.36 0.40 4.47
N LEU A 160 6.43 1.61 5.00
CA LEU A 160 6.66 1.86 6.43
C LEU A 160 5.39 2.39 7.07
N LEU A 161 4.96 1.73 8.13
CA LEU A 161 3.92 2.21 9.03
C LEU A 161 4.52 3.17 10.05
N LEU A 162 4.26 4.47 9.87
CA LEU A 162 4.63 5.47 10.85
C LEU A 162 3.65 5.43 12.02
N LYS A 163 4.15 5.79 13.20
CA LYS A 163 3.29 5.96 14.37
C LYS A 163 2.29 7.06 14.05
N PRO A 164 0.98 6.83 14.26
CA PRO A 164 -0.01 7.87 14.03
C PRO A 164 0.37 9.11 14.85
N PRO A 165 0.22 10.32 14.32
CA PRO A 165 0.41 11.53 15.10
C PRO A 165 -0.51 11.43 16.32
N ARG A 166 0.09 11.47 17.51
CA ARG A 166 -0.68 11.49 18.76
C ARG A 166 -1.66 12.66 18.63
N ARG A 167 -2.97 12.38 18.73
CA ARG A 167 -3.94 13.46 18.93
C ARG A 167 -3.44 14.28 20.12
N PRO A 168 -3.33 15.61 20.01
CA PRO A 168 -3.05 16.42 21.18
C PRO A 168 -4.06 16.00 22.24
N LEU A 169 -3.59 15.63 23.43
CA LEU A 169 -4.49 15.51 24.58
C LEU A 169 -5.28 16.82 24.62
N ALA A 170 -6.61 16.72 24.67
CA ALA A 170 -7.48 17.89 24.75
C ALA A 170 -6.89 18.89 25.74
N GLN A 171 -6.89 20.18 25.39
CA GLN A 171 -6.30 21.23 26.24
C GLN A 171 -6.77 21.03 27.68
N LEU A 172 -5.84 20.65 28.55
CA LEU A 172 -6.05 20.67 29.99
C LEU A 172 -6.38 22.11 30.36
N VAL A 173 -7.66 22.38 30.60
CA VAL A 173 -8.10 23.64 31.18
C VAL A 173 -7.30 23.80 32.48
N PRO A 174 -6.51 24.87 32.65
CA PRO A 174 -5.70 25.03 33.84
C PRO A 174 -6.61 25.05 35.07
N ASN A 175 -6.51 24.03 35.92
CA ASN A 175 -7.23 24.01 37.17
C ASN A 175 -6.63 25.13 38.05
N LYS A 176 -7.35 26.26 38.17
CA LYS A 176 -6.97 27.38 39.02
C LYS A 176 -7.08 26.96 40.49
N ARG A 177 -6.06 26.30 41.01
CA ARG A 177 -5.80 26.23 42.45
C ARG A 177 -4.47 26.88 42.72
N ALA A 178 -4.55 28.11 43.21
CA ALA A 178 -3.42 28.90 43.67
C ALA A 178 -2.81 28.22 44.89
N TRP A 179 -1.51 27.93 44.85
CA TRP A 179 -0.64 27.91 46.03
C TRP A 179 0.68 28.60 45.66
N LYS A 180 1.02 29.63 46.44
CA LYS A 180 2.27 30.37 46.40
C LYS A 180 3.23 29.76 47.43
N SER A 181 4.45 29.42 47.02
CA SER A 181 5.73 29.96 47.53
C SER A 181 6.93 29.04 47.19
N GLU A 182 7.96 29.69 46.62
CA GLU A 182 9.41 29.46 46.77
C GLU A 182 9.95 28.03 46.54
N THR A 183 10.84 27.77 45.57
CA THR A 183 12.23 28.25 45.59
C THR A 183 12.88 28.02 44.21
N MET A 184 13.79 28.92 43.85
CA MET A 184 14.57 28.93 42.61
C MET A 184 15.59 27.78 42.51
N MET A 185 16.04 27.55 41.27
CA MET A 185 17.18 26.75 40.81
C MET A 185 16.91 25.24 40.57
N ASP A 186 16.79 24.85 39.30
CA ASP A 186 17.90 24.17 38.60
C ASP A 186 17.57 24.03 37.10
N ALA A 187 18.43 24.60 36.25
CA ALA A 187 18.28 24.60 34.81
C ALA A 187 18.84 23.29 34.22
N LYS A 188 18.08 22.20 34.29
CA LYS A 188 18.37 21.00 33.50
C LYS A 188 17.77 21.12 32.10
N LYS A 189 18.61 21.58 31.17
CA LYS A 189 18.40 21.51 29.72
C LYS A 189 18.26 20.05 29.30
N VAL A 190 17.04 19.52 29.29
CA VAL A 190 16.73 18.24 28.64
C VAL A 190 16.77 18.49 27.14
N THR A 191 17.88 18.12 26.50
CA THR A 191 18.01 18.02 25.05
C THR A 191 17.11 16.89 24.55
N GLY A 192 15.83 17.21 24.34
CA GLY A 192 14.84 16.31 23.74
C GLY A 192 15.06 16.18 22.25
N ASP A 193 15.81 15.15 21.84
CA ASP A 193 15.69 14.34 20.62
C ASP A 193 14.95 15.01 19.42
N SER A 194 15.60 15.99 18.78
CA SER A 194 15.13 16.61 17.52
C SER A 194 15.25 15.66 16.32
N SER A 195 15.94 14.53 16.48
CA SER A 195 16.28 13.60 15.39
C SER A 195 15.09 12.80 14.86
N LYS A 196 14.05 12.58 15.68
CA LYS A 196 12.88 11.77 15.30
C LYS A 196 11.78 12.55 14.56
N ARG A 197 11.74 13.88 14.68
CA ARG A 197 10.73 14.72 13.99
C ARG A 197 11.03 14.92 12.50
N ASN A 198 12.30 14.88 12.09
CA ASN A 198 12.71 15.12 10.69
C ASN A 198 12.62 13.89 9.77
N ARG A 199 12.62 12.67 10.34
CA ARG A 199 12.62 11.43 9.54
C ARG A 199 11.31 11.18 8.75
N PRO A 200 10.11 11.42 9.32
CA PRO A 200 8.85 11.21 8.61
C PRO A 200 8.70 12.15 7.40
N SER A 201 8.99 13.45 7.59
CA SER A 201 8.88 14.45 6.53
C SER A 201 9.83 14.17 5.37
N GLN A 202 11.06 13.73 5.66
CA GLN A 202 12.02 13.35 4.63
C GLN A 202 11.53 12.14 3.81
N SER A 203 11.00 11.12 4.48
CA SER A 203 10.50 9.91 3.81
C SER A 203 9.26 10.18 2.94
N PHE A 204 8.38 11.10 3.34
CA PHE A 204 7.28 11.55 2.49
C PHE A 204 7.78 12.29 1.25
N SER A 205 8.75 13.19 1.42
CA SER A 205 9.35 13.92 0.29
C SER A 205 10.05 12.99 -0.70
N GLU A 206 10.70 11.93 -0.23
CA GLU A 206 11.33 10.90 -1.07
C GLU A 206 10.30 10.22 -1.99
N ASP A 207 9.18 9.74 -1.45
CA ASP A 207 8.11 9.10 -2.24
C ASP A 207 7.59 10.03 -3.35
N ILE A 208 7.35 11.32 -3.02
CA ILE A 208 6.86 12.31 -3.99
C ILE A 208 7.93 12.60 -5.05
N TRP A 209 9.19 12.71 -4.65
CA TRP A 209 10.29 12.96 -5.58
C TRP A 209 10.45 11.78 -6.56
N LEU A 210 10.39 10.54 -6.07
CA LEU A 210 10.44 9.34 -6.92
C LEU A 210 9.29 9.30 -7.92
N ALA A 211 8.07 9.64 -7.51
CA ALA A 211 6.94 9.72 -8.43
C ALA A 211 7.19 10.71 -9.57
N LYS A 212 7.63 11.94 -9.23
CA LYS A 212 7.92 12.98 -10.22
C LYS A 212 9.00 12.55 -11.21
N THR A 213 10.08 11.96 -10.71
CA THR A 213 11.17 11.44 -11.56
C THR A 213 10.65 10.36 -12.50
N ALA A 214 9.85 9.42 -12.00
CA ALA A 214 9.29 8.34 -12.82
C ALA A 214 8.37 8.87 -13.94
N PHE A 215 7.49 9.83 -13.64
CA PHE A 215 6.64 10.46 -14.66
C PHE A 215 7.42 11.33 -15.64
N LEU A 216 8.49 12.01 -15.20
CA LEU A 216 9.37 12.76 -16.08
C LEU A 216 10.06 11.84 -17.10
N GLU A 217 10.65 10.73 -16.64
CA GLU A 217 11.29 9.74 -17.51
C GLU A 217 10.30 9.14 -18.51
N TRP A 218 9.09 8.83 -18.05
CA TRP A 218 8.02 8.28 -18.88
C TRP A 218 7.53 9.28 -19.94
N ASN A 219 7.32 10.54 -19.57
CA ASN A 219 6.97 11.59 -20.53
C ASN A 219 8.06 11.76 -21.59
N CYS A 220 9.34 11.66 -21.22
CA CYS A 220 10.45 11.70 -22.17
C CYS A 220 10.48 10.50 -23.13
N GLN A 221 9.94 9.35 -22.74
CA GLN A 221 9.86 8.16 -23.60
C GLN A 221 8.71 8.25 -24.60
N ILE A 222 7.58 8.86 -24.22
CA ILE A 222 6.39 8.97 -25.08
C ILE A 222 6.54 10.07 -26.14
N LEU A 223 7.34 11.10 -25.88
CA LEU A 223 7.61 12.19 -26.83
C LEU A 223 8.67 11.83 -27.89
N ARG A 224 9.19 10.60 -27.91
CA ARG A 224 10.12 10.09 -28.93
C ARG A 224 9.40 9.20 -29.93
#